data_AF-A0A947QIV2-F1
#
_entry.id   AF-A0A947QIV2-F1
#
_cell.length_a   1.000
_cell.length_b   1.000
_cell.length_c   1.000
_cell.angle_alpha   90.00
_cell.angle_beta   90.00
_cell.angle_gamma   90.00
#
_symmetry.space_group_name_H-M   'P 1'
#
loop_
_entity.id
_entity.type
_entity.pdbx_description
1 polymer ?
#
loop_
_entity_poly.entity_id
_entity_poly.type
_entity_poly.pdbx_seq_one_letter_code
_entity_poly.pdbx_strand_id
1 'polypeptide(L)'
;MSVREYLSGSYYEIQAYRSDPPQDALAFTGSPRKHPYDDGKIILLVEPHGKDESAIYEFKASDVVGAQDLPSPVTEAGESYRIVRLWVRRGAVGIRYEPFEVDSPLRFMSESHVFKEKILGRHRS
;
A
#
# COMPACT_ATOMS: atom_id res chain seq x y z
N MET A 1 -13.67 5.01 13.17
CA MET A 1 -12.61 4.21 12.54
C MET A 1 -11.29 4.94 12.77
N SER A 2 -10.34 4.31 13.45
CA SER A 2 -9.02 4.92 13.72
C SER A 2 -7.95 4.22 12.89
N VAL A 3 -7.03 4.98 12.28
CA VAL A 3 -5.88 4.44 11.54
C VAL A 3 -5.06 3.47 12.42
N ARG A 4 -5.10 3.63 13.75
CA ARG A 4 -4.41 2.75 14.70
C ARG A 4 -4.91 1.30 14.65
N GLU A 5 -6.20 1.07 14.37
CA GLU A 5 -6.79 -0.28 14.32
C GLU A 5 -6.20 -1.10 13.17
N TYR A 6 -5.87 -0.43 12.06
CA TYR A 6 -5.22 -1.05 10.90
C TYR A 6 -3.75 -1.41 11.16
N LEU A 7 -3.07 -0.67 12.05
CA LEU A 7 -1.68 -0.92 12.42
C LEU A 7 -1.52 -2.02 13.48
N SER A 8 -2.56 -2.25 14.31
CA SER A 8 -2.53 -3.24 15.40
C SER A 8 -2.86 -4.68 14.97
N GLY A 9 -3.28 -4.91 13.73
CA GLY A 9 -3.68 -6.24 13.26
C GLY A 9 -2.51 -7.23 13.14
N SER A 10 -2.76 -8.50 13.46
CA SER A 10 -1.81 -9.59 13.27
C SER A 10 -1.42 -9.74 11.79
N TYR A 11 -0.16 -10.09 11.54
CA TYR A 11 0.37 -10.30 10.20
C TYR A 11 -0.38 -11.44 9.47
N TYR A 12 -0.68 -11.25 8.18
CA TYR A 12 -1.22 -12.33 7.36
C TYR A 12 -0.09 -13.32 7.03
N GLU A 13 -0.31 -14.59 7.31
CA GLU A 13 0.59 -15.65 6.87
C GLU A 13 0.25 -16.00 5.42
N ILE A 14 1.03 -15.49 4.48
CA ILE A 14 0.85 -15.79 3.06
C ILE A 14 1.76 -16.97 2.71
N GLN A 15 1.19 -18.08 2.25
CA GLN A 15 1.99 -19.19 1.68
C GLN A 15 2.41 -18.82 0.26
N ALA A 16 3.69 -18.98 -0.06
CA ALA A 16 4.22 -18.74 -1.40
C ALA A 16 3.51 -19.65 -2.41
N TYR A 17 2.79 -19.06 -3.36
CA TYR A 17 2.19 -19.79 -4.48
C TYR A 17 2.80 -19.28 -5.79
N ARG A 18 3.61 -20.16 -6.40
CA ARG A 18 4.31 -20.07 -7.70
C ARG A 18 5.43 -19.03 -7.83
N SER A 19 6.50 -19.47 -8.48
CA SER A 19 7.75 -18.74 -8.75
C SER A 19 7.63 -17.72 -9.89
N ASP A 20 6.65 -17.89 -10.78
CA ASP A 20 6.50 -17.07 -11.98
C ASP A 20 5.35 -16.06 -11.84
N PRO A 21 5.56 -14.79 -12.25
CA PRO A 21 4.52 -13.77 -12.21
C PRO A 21 3.35 -14.18 -13.11
N PRO A 22 2.09 -14.19 -12.60
CA PRO A 22 0.93 -14.49 -13.43
C PRO A 22 0.82 -13.50 -14.60
N GLN A 23 0.64 -14.00 -15.82
CA GLN A 23 0.63 -13.16 -17.04
C GLN A 23 -0.45 -12.08 -17.05
N ASP A 24 -1.58 -12.30 -16.37
CA ASP A 24 -2.71 -11.36 -16.30
C ASP A 24 -2.94 -10.77 -14.89
N ALA A 25 -1.85 -10.32 -14.27
CA ALA A 25 -1.90 -9.68 -12.97
C ALA A 25 -1.05 -8.41 -12.91
N LEU A 26 -1.37 -7.56 -11.95
CA LEU A 26 -0.56 -6.40 -11.57
C LEU A 26 0.10 -6.64 -10.22
N ALA A 27 1.37 -6.29 -10.12
CA ALA A 27 2.16 -6.47 -8.92
C ALA A 27 2.09 -5.22 -8.03
N PHE A 28 1.86 -5.43 -6.74
CA PHE A 28 1.89 -4.41 -5.70
C PHE A 28 2.86 -4.86 -4.60
N THR A 29 3.76 -3.98 -4.17
CA THR A 29 4.75 -4.30 -3.15
C THR A 29 4.45 -3.53 -1.88
N GLY A 30 4.46 -4.21 -0.73
CA GLY A 30 4.22 -3.57 0.57
C GLY A 30 4.08 -4.59 1.69
N SER A 31 3.66 -4.14 2.86
CA SER A 31 3.39 -4.97 4.01
C SER A 31 1.91 -5.39 4.08
N PRO A 32 1.59 -6.69 3.99
CA PRO A 32 0.23 -7.17 4.00
C PRO A 32 -0.34 -7.23 5.42
N ARG A 33 -1.59 -6.83 5.59
CA ARG A 33 -2.35 -6.85 6.85
C ARG A 33 -3.73 -7.49 6.63
N LYS A 34 -4.26 -8.16 7.66
CA LYS A 34 -5.65 -8.60 7.68
C LYS A 34 -6.55 -7.37 7.71
N HIS A 35 -7.63 -7.36 6.93
CA HIS A 35 -8.65 -6.34 7.13
C HIS A 35 -9.34 -6.59 8.49
N PRO A 36 -9.48 -5.57 9.37
CA PRO A 36 -9.89 -5.77 10.76
C PRO A 36 -11.31 -6.29 10.95
N TYR A 37 -12.17 -6.15 9.93
CA TYR A 37 -13.60 -6.49 10.01
C TYR A 37 -14.11 -7.35 8.83
N ASP A 38 -13.24 -7.76 7.91
CA ASP A 38 -13.64 -8.49 6.69
C ASP A 38 -12.54 -9.45 6.26
N ASP A 39 -12.67 -10.72 6.63
CA ASP A 39 -11.69 -11.76 6.31
C ASP A 39 -11.57 -12.04 4.80
N GLY A 40 -12.52 -11.55 3.99
CA GLY A 40 -12.49 -11.62 2.53
C GLY A 40 -11.60 -10.55 1.88
N LYS A 41 -10.92 -9.71 2.68
CA LYS A 41 -10.12 -8.59 2.18
C LYS A 41 -8.70 -8.58 2.76
N ILE A 42 -7.80 -8.05 1.95
CA ILE A 42 -6.40 -7.81 2.32
C ILE A 42 -6.09 -6.32 2.20
N ILE A 43 -5.35 -5.82 3.16
CA ILE A 43 -4.81 -4.46 3.15
C ILE A 43 -3.32 -4.55 2.87
N LEU A 44 -2.83 -3.72 1.95
CA LEU A 44 -1.41 -3.61 1.64
C LEU A 44 -0.93 -2.19 1.99
N LEU A 45 -0.04 -2.12 2.96
CA LEU A 45 0.63 -0.90 3.36
C LEU A 45 1.89 -0.74 2.50
N VAL A 46 1.88 0.26 1.62
CA VAL A 46 3.04 0.60 0.80
C VAL A 46 3.81 1.68 1.52
N GLU A 47 4.95 1.30 2.08
CA GLU A 47 5.88 2.26 2.65
C GLU A 47 6.68 2.95 1.55
N PRO A 48 6.98 4.25 1.72
CA PRO A 48 7.74 5.00 0.74
C PRO A 48 9.19 4.50 0.74
N HIS A 49 9.56 3.74 -0.29
CA HIS A 49 10.96 3.45 -0.59
C HIS A 49 11.42 4.36 -1.73
N GLY A 50 12.02 5.51 -1.39
CA GLY A 50 12.52 6.47 -2.37
C GLY A 50 11.54 7.61 -2.67
N LYS A 51 11.22 7.83 -3.96
CA LYS A 51 10.37 8.95 -4.43
C LYS A 51 8.88 8.66 -4.41
N ASP A 52 8.48 7.42 -4.14
CA ASP A 52 7.07 7.01 -4.19
C ASP A 52 6.33 7.42 -2.91
N GLU A 53 5.07 7.82 -3.07
CA GLU A 53 4.20 8.19 -1.95
C GLU A 53 3.76 6.96 -1.15
N SER A 54 3.67 7.10 0.17
CA SER A 54 3.03 6.11 1.02
C SER A 54 1.58 5.88 0.56
N ALA A 55 1.17 4.63 0.39
CA ALA A 55 -0.19 4.30 -0.03
C ALA A 55 -0.75 3.13 0.79
N ILE A 56 -2.06 3.15 1.00
CA ILE A 56 -2.79 2.01 1.56
C ILE A 56 -3.72 1.52 0.47
N TYR A 57 -3.53 0.26 0.08
CA TYR A 57 -4.41 -0.42 -0.86
C TYR A 57 -5.26 -1.46 -0.14
N GLU A 58 -6.49 -1.64 -0.60
CA GLU A 58 -7.35 -2.73 -0.22
C GLU A 58 -7.82 -3.51 -1.45
N PHE A 59 -7.75 -4.83 -1.35
CA PHE A 59 -8.17 -5.77 -2.37
C PHE A 59 -9.04 -6.88 -1.77
N LYS A 60 -9.89 -7.49 -2.59
CA LYS A 60 -10.51 -8.77 -2.22
C LYS A 60 -9.46 -9.86 -2.22
N ALA A 61 -9.43 -10.69 -1.19
CA ALA A 61 -8.50 -11.82 -1.09
C ALA A 61 -8.68 -12.80 -2.27
N SER A 62 -9.91 -12.97 -2.76
CA SER A 62 -10.23 -13.82 -3.92
C SER A 62 -9.64 -13.32 -5.25
N ASP A 63 -9.23 -12.04 -5.33
CA ASP A 63 -8.61 -11.46 -6.52
C ASP A 63 -7.07 -11.49 -6.45
N VAL A 64 -6.50 -11.93 -5.33
CA VAL A 64 -5.05 -12.16 -5.19
C VAL A 64 -4.71 -13.51 -5.82
N VAL A 65 -3.89 -13.48 -6.87
CA VAL A 65 -3.54 -14.66 -7.68
C VAL A 65 -2.14 -15.18 -7.39
N GLY A 66 -1.36 -14.45 -6.61
CA GLY A 66 -0.04 -14.87 -6.18
C GLY A 66 0.54 -13.92 -5.14
N ALA A 67 1.52 -14.41 -4.40
CA ALA A 67 2.28 -13.61 -3.46
C ALA A 67 3.69 -14.17 -3.29
N GLN A 68 4.65 -13.28 -3.16
CA GLN A 68 6.05 -13.59 -2.94
C GLN A 68 6.57 -12.78 -1.76
N ASP A 69 7.21 -13.46 -0.82
CA ASP A 69 7.97 -12.80 0.24
C ASP A 69 9.23 -12.16 -0.32
N LEU A 70 9.44 -10.90 0.03
CA LEU A 70 10.67 -10.18 -0.29
C LEU A 70 11.59 -10.16 0.94
N PRO A 71 12.91 -10.03 0.75
CA PRO A 71 13.85 -9.84 1.85
C PRO A 71 13.38 -8.67 2.72
N SER A 72 13.03 -8.96 3.97
CA SER A 72 12.53 -7.94 4.90
C SER A 72 13.71 -7.09 5.36
N PRO A 73 13.71 -5.77 5.15
CA PRO A 73 14.74 -4.91 5.72
C PRO A 73 14.61 -4.99 7.25
N VAL A 74 15.71 -5.36 7.90
CA VAL A 74 15.80 -5.35 9.37
C VAL A 74 16.10 -3.91 9.75
N THR A 75 15.22 -3.31 10.55
CA THR A 75 15.47 -1.98 11.12
C THR A 75 16.59 -2.05 12.16
N GLU A 76 17.26 -0.93 12.44
CA GLU A 76 18.30 -0.86 13.49
C GLU A 76 17.77 -1.24 14.89
N ALA A 77 16.45 -1.16 15.09
CA ALA A 77 15.74 -1.58 16.30
C ALA A 77 15.48 -3.09 16.38
N GLY A 78 15.86 -3.87 15.36
CA GLY A 78 15.63 -5.32 15.30
C GLY A 78 14.21 -5.72 14.90
N GLU A 79 13.36 -4.77 14.50
CA GLU A 79 12.02 -5.06 13.99
C GLU A 79 12.12 -5.49 12.52
N SER A 80 11.59 -6.68 12.21
CA SER A 80 11.43 -7.17 10.84
C SER A 80 9.99 -6.98 10.40
N TYR A 81 9.79 -6.15 9.38
CA TYR A 81 8.49 -5.98 8.74
C TYR A 81 8.45 -6.82 7.47
N ARG A 82 7.48 -7.74 7.40
CA ARG A 82 7.29 -8.60 6.23
C ARG A 82 6.88 -7.74 5.04
N ILE A 83 7.74 -7.67 4.03
CA ILE A 83 7.42 -7.08 2.72
C ILE A 83 7.06 -8.22 1.78
N VAL A 84 5.95 -8.07 1.06
CA VAL A 84 5.54 -9.01 0.03
C VAL A 84 5.32 -8.28 -1.29
N ARG A 85 5.48 -9.01 -2.38
CA ARG A 85 4.93 -8.67 -3.68
C ARG A 85 3.63 -9.45 -3.86
N LEU A 86 2.50 -8.76 -3.91
CA LEU A 86 1.20 -9.32 -4.24
C LEU A 86 0.94 -9.18 -5.74
N TRP A 87 0.44 -10.23 -6.38
CA TRP A 87 -0.13 -10.17 -7.72
C TRP A 87 -1.65 -10.20 -7.62
N VAL A 88 -2.30 -9.15 -8.10
CA VAL A 88 -3.76 -9.01 -8.13
C VAL A 88 -4.23 -9.13 -9.58
N ARG A 89 -5.30 -9.90 -9.80
CA ARG A 89 -5.89 -10.13 -11.12
C ARG A 89 -6.21 -8.81 -11.82
N ARG A 90 -5.88 -8.69 -13.11
CA ARG A 90 -6.23 -7.51 -13.92
C ARG A 90 -7.75 -7.32 -13.97
N GLY A 91 -8.19 -6.07 -13.87
CA GLY A 91 -9.62 -5.72 -13.86
C GLY A 91 -10.34 -6.03 -12.54
N ALA A 92 -9.63 -6.50 -11.51
CA ALA A 92 -10.17 -6.52 -10.15
C ALA A 92 -10.34 -5.09 -9.62
N VAL A 93 -11.26 -4.92 -8.66
CA VAL A 93 -11.50 -3.64 -7.99
C VAL A 93 -10.55 -3.53 -6.80
N GLY A 94 -9.76 -2.46 -6.79
CA GLY A 94 -8.94 -2.05 -5.64
C GLY A 94 -9.39 -0.71 -5.09
N ILE A 95 -9.18 -0.50 -3.80
CA ILE A 95 -9.42 0.78 -3.13
C ILE A 95 -8.05 1.36 -2.74
N ARG A 96 -7.80 2.63 -3.08
CA ARG A 96 -6.65 3.41 -2.58
C ARG A 96 -7.18 4.40 -1.54
N TYR A 97 -6.66 4.33 -0.33
CA TYR A 97 -6.99 5.32 0.70
C TYR A 97 -6.09 6.54 0.52
N GLU A 98 -6.71 7.70 0.38
CA GLU A 98 -6.02 8.97 0.20
C GLU A 98 -6.54 10.00 1.21
N PRO A 99 -5.67 10.55 2.08
CA PRO A 99 -6.04 11.62 2.98
C PRO A 99 -6.44 12.91 2.23
N PHE A 100 -7.49 13.57 2.72
CA PHE A 100 -7.97 14.84 2.17
C PHE A 100 -8.43 15.78 3.28
N GLU A 101 -8.33 17.07 3.02
CA GLU A 101 -8.98 18.12 3.80
C GLU A 101 -10.46 18.19 3.41
N VAL A 102 -11.33 18.20 4.43
CA VAL A 102 -12.78 18.27 4.26
C VAL A 102 -13.17 19.70 3.89
N ASP A 103 -13.14 20.01 2.60
CA ASP A 103 -13.54 21.29 2.00
C ASP A 103 -14.49 21.07 0.80
N SER A 104 -15.03 22.14 0.23
CA SER A 104 -15.85 22.10 -0.99
C SER A 104 -15.23 22.97 -2.09
N PRO A 105 -14.55 22.36 -3.09
CA PRO A 105 -14.36 20.92 -3.32
C PRO A 105 -13.36 20.27 -2.35
N LEU A 106 -13.40 18.93 -2.24
CA LEU A 106 -12.43 18.17 -1.45
C LEU A 106 -11.01 18.51 -1.90
N ARG A 107 -10.08 18.65 -0.93
CA ARG A 107 -8.67 18.93 -1.22
C ARG A 107 -7.79 17.75 -0.82
N PHE A 108 -7.29 17.01 -1.79
CA PHE A 108 -6.41 15.86 -1.51
C PHE A 108 -5.01 16.31 -1.14
N MET A 109 -4.37 15.62 -0.21
CA MET A 109 -3.05 16.01 0.28
C MET A 109 -1.94 15.80 -0.75
N SER A 110 -2.09 14.86 -1.69
CA SER A 110 -1.14 14.65 -2.80
C SER A 110 -1.03 15.88 -3.72
N GLU A 111 -2.14 16.58 -3.95
CA GLU A 111 -2.19 17.80 -4.76
C GLU A 111 -1.38 18.95 -4.13
N SER A 112 -1.21 18.94 -2.80
CA SER A 112 -0.47 19.98 -2.08
C SER A 112 1.05 19.88 -2.27
N HIS A 113 1.60 18.71 -2.58
CA HIS A 113 3.03 18.57 -2.90
C HIS A 113 3.37 19.10 -4.29
N VAL A 114 2.52 18.83 -5.30
CA VAL A 114 2.63 19.44 -6.64
C VAL A 114 2.47 20.97 -6.56
N PHE A 115 1.59 21.44 -5.66
CA PHE A 115 1.39 22.87 -5.41
C PHE A 115 2.61 23.53 -4.71
N LYS A 116 3.26 22.84 -3.76
CA LYS A 116 4.51 23.31 -3.13
C LYS A 116 5.64 23.46 -4.13
N GLU A 117 5.78 22.54 -5.09
CA GLU A 117 6.84 22.62 -6.11
C GLU A 117 6.61 23.80 -7.07
N LYS A 118 5.36 24.04 -7.48
CA LYS A 118 5.00 25.20 -8.33
C LYS A 118 5.17 26.55 -7.63
N ILE A 119 5.04 26.62 -6.31
CA ILE A 119 5.17 27.87 -5.54
C ILE A 119 6.62 28.11 -5.07
N LEU A 120 7.33 27.08 -4.59
CA LEU A 120 8.73 27.23 -4.15
C LEU A 120 9.75 27.23 -5.30
N GLY A 121 9.36 26.78 -6.51
CA GLY A 121 10.25 26.77 -7.69
C GLY A 121 10.52 28.13 -8.33
N ARG A 122 9.94 29.23 -7.81
CA ARG A 122 10.08 30.58 -8.38
C ARG A 122 10.84 31.53 -7.48
N HIS A 123 12.00 31.11 -6.97
CA HIS A 123 13.02 32.06 -6.49
C HIS A 123 14.42 31.43 -6.43
N ARG A 124 15.07 31.37 -7.59
CA ARG A 124 16.54 31.47 -7.68
C ARG A 124 16.89 32.26 -8.93
N SER A 125 17.05 33.57 -8.74
CA SER A 125 17.87 34.45 -9.58
C SER A 125 19.34 34.16 -9.34
#